data_AF-A0A2V6T8I2-F1
#
_entry.id   AF-A0A2V6T8I2-F1
#
_cell.length_a   1.000
_cell.length_b   1.000
_cell.length_c   1.000
_cell.angle_alpha   90.00
_cell.angle_beta   90.00
_cell.angle_gamma   90.00
#
_symmetry.space_group_name_H-M   'P 1'
#
loop_
_entity.id
_entity.type
_entity.pdbx_description
1 polymer ?
#
loop_
_entity_poly.entity_id
_entity_poly.type
_entity_poly.pdbx_seq_one_letter_code
_entity_poly.pdbx_strand_id
1 'polypeptide(L)' 'MAVLTKPTKPSALEEQELLISGSEAVAEALTLADLDVVTAYPIRPYDTVMQAIAKKIANGKLVAEYIVAE' A
#
# COMPACT_ATOMS: atom_id res chain seq x y z
N MET A 1 27.51 19.89 -16.06
CA MET A 1 27.98 18.73 -15.28
C MET A 1 27.18 18.68 -13.98
N ALA A 2 26.04 17.99 -13.98
CA ALA A 2 25.27 17.71 -12.76
C ALA A 2 25.56 16.25 -12.38
N VAL A 3 26.27 16.06 -11.28
CA VAL A 3 26.67 14.73 -10.80
C VAL A 3 25.45 14.03 -10.19
N LEU A 4 25.06 12.92 -10.80
CA LEU A 4 24.09 11.96 -10.29
C LEU A 4 24.63 11.34 -8.99
N THR A 5 24.17 11.83 -7.85
CA THR A 5 24.42 11.18 -6.55
C THR A 5 23.49 9.99 -6.42
N LYS A 6 23.98 8.80 -6.76
CA LYS A 6 23.37 7.52 -6.42
C LYS A 6 23.61 7.25 -4.93
N PRO A 7 22.60 7.15 -4.05
CA PRO A 7 22.83 6.71 -2.69
C PRO A 7 22.90 5.17 -2.64
N THR A 8 23.88 4.72 -1.86
CA THR A 8 24.32 3.35 -1.62
C THR A 8 23.43 2.67 -0.59
N LYS A 9 23.05 1.41 -0.84
CA LYS A 9 22.35 0.50 0.11
C LYS A 9 23.14 0.34 1.43
N PRO A 10 22.41 0.09 2.53
CA PRO A 10 22.77 -0.98 3.46
C PRO A 10 21.60 -1.98 3.64
N SER A 11 21.93 -3.29 3.69
CA SER A 11 21.01 -4.39 4.03
C SER A 11 20.41 -4.21 5.44
N ALA A 12 19.16 -4.54 5.76
CA ALA A 12 18.59 -5.89 5.72
C ALA A 12 17.04 -5.97 5.71
N LEU A 13 16.35 -4.88 5.39
CA LEU A 13 14.96 -4.87 4.89
C LEU A 13 14.97 -3.86 3.76
N GLU A 14 14.50 -4.21 2.57
CA GLU A 14 14.72 -3.41 1.37
C GLU A 14 14.11 -2.01 1.50
N GLU A 15 14.95 -1.01 1.81
CA GLU A 15 14.56 0.40 1.72
C GLU A 15 14.21 0.72 0.26
N GLN A 16 12.92 0.74 -0.04
CA GLN A 16 12.37 0.97 -1.37
C GLN A 16 11.71 2.35 -1.40
N GLU A 17 12.37 3.32 -2.01
CA GLU A 17 11.78 4.64 -2.27
C GLU A 17 10.83 4.53 -3.47
N LEU A 18 9.52 4.69 -3.20
CA LEU A 18 8.46 4.65 -4.22
C LEU A 18 7.75 6.00 -4.28
N LEU A 19 7.54 6.51 -5.50
CA LEU A 19 6.62 7.61 -5.75
C LEU A 19 5.20 7.04 -5.87
N ILE A 20 4.46 7.11 -4.78
CA ILE A 20 3.08 6.62 -4.67
C ILE A 20 2.15 7.72 -4.16
N SER A 21 0.87 7.60 -4.47
CA SER A 21 -0.14 8.47 -3.88
C SER A 21 -0.30 8.18 -2.37
N GLY A 22 -0.83 9.14 -1.61
CA GLY A 22 -1.09 8.93 -0.17
C GLY A 22 -2.00 7.74 0.11
N SER A 23 -2.99 7.50 -0.77
CA SER A 23 -3.91 6.36 -0.64
C SER A 23 -3.21 5.01 -0.86
N GLU A 24 -2.25 4.96 -1.78
CA GLU A 24 -1.43 3.76 -2.02
C GLU A 24 -0.41 3.54 -0.90
N ALA A 25 0.14 4.61 -0.32
CA ALA A 25 1.02 4.53 0.84
C ALA A 25 0.32 3.89 2.04
N VAL A 26 -0.94 4.25 2.27
CA VAL A 26 -1.77 3.60 3.30
C VAL A 26 -1.96 2.12 2.97
N ALA A 27 -2.27 1.75 1.73
CA ALA A 27 -2.41 0.34 1.34
C ALA A 27 -1.10 -0.47 1.52
N GLU A 28 0.06 0.12 1.26
CA GLU A 28 1.36 -0.52 1.52
C GLU A 28 1.59 -0.73 3.01
N ALA A 29 1.35 0.30 3.83
CA ALA A 29 1.48 0.21 5.28
C ALA A 29 0.55 -0.87 5.87
N LEU A 30 -0.69 -0.95 5.38
CA LEU A 30 -1.66 -1.98 5.77
C LEU A 30 -1.23 -3.39 5.35
N THR A 31 -0.54 -3.52 4.21
CA THR A 31 0.04 -4.80 3.78
C THR A 31 1.20 -5.22 4.68
N LEU A 32 2.04 -4.27 5.10
CA LEU A 32 3.13 -4.50 6.04
C LEU A 32 2.64 -4.79 7.46
N ALA A 33 1.46 -4.29 7.83
CA ALA A 33 0.83 -4.50 9.13
C ALA A 33 0.14 -5.88 9.26
N ASP A 34 0.06 -6.67 8.20
CA ASP A 34 -0.55 -8.01 8.16
C ASP A 34 -1.98 -8.05 8.75
N LEU A 35 -2.92 -7.43 8.05
CA LEU A 35 -4.30 -7.32 8.50
C LEU A 35 -5.13 -8.53 8.06
N ASP A 36 -5.91 -9.07 9.00
CA ASP A 36 -6.81 -10.20 8.72
C ASP A 36 -8.14 -9.78 8.10
N VAL A 37 -8.69 -8.61 8.48
CA VAL A 37 -10.05 -8.17 8.08
C VAL A 37 -10.05 -6.70 7.70
N VAL A 38 -10.68 -6.37 6.58
CA VAL A 38 -10.88 -5.01 6.07
C VAL A 38 -12.36 -4.79 5.79
N THR A 39 -12.99 -3.88 6.55
CA THR A 39 -14.36 -3.42 6.28
C THR A 39 -14.33 -2.13 5.46
N ALA A 40 -15.03 -2.11 4.33
CA ALA A 40 -14.98 -1.01 3.38
C ALA A 40 -16.36 -0.44 3.09
N TYR A 41 -16.49 0.89 3.19
CA TYR A 41 -17.66 1.64 2.74
C TYR A 41 -17.23 2.72 1.72
N PRO A 42 -17.84 2.79 0.53
CA PRO A 42 -17.41 3.70 -0.52
C PRO A 42 -17.85 5.15 -0.23
N ILE A 43 -16.89 6.02 0.14
CA ILE A 43 -17.08 7.48 0.23
C ILE A 43 -15.83 8.22 -0.27
N ARG A 44 -16.00 9.28 -1.07
CA ARG A 44 -14.89 10.09 -1.57
C ARG A 44 -14.28 10.95 -0.46
N PRO A 45 -12.94 11.12 -0.37
CA PRO A 45 -11.86 10.59 -1.23
C PRO A 45 -11.25 9.25 -0.75
N TYR A 46 -11.83 8.66 0.29
CA TYR A 46 -11.37 7.43 0.94
C TYR A 46 -11.58 6.18 0.08
N ASP A 47 -12.53 6.22 -0.86
CA ASP A 47 -12.78 5.20 -1.86
C ASP A 47 -11.51 4.77 -2.61
N THR A 48 -10.59 5.71 -2.86
CA THR A 48 -9.29 5.43 -3.49
C THR A 48 -8.38 4.53 -2.64
N VAL A 49 -8.44 4.63 -1.31
CA VAL A 49 -7.69 3.77 -0.36
C VAL A 49 -8.25 2.35 -0.40
N MET A 50 -9.57 2.24 -0.36
CA MET A 50 -10.28 0.95 -0.44
C MET A 50 -9.99 0.23 -1.76
N GLN A 51 -9.97 0.96 -2.88
CA GLN A 51 -9.58 0.42 -4.19
C GLN A 51 -8.12 -0.06 -4.22
N ALA A 52 -7.19 0.68 -3.60
CA ALA A 52 -5.79 0.30 -3.52
C ALA A 52 -5.59 -0.99 -2.70
N ILE A 53 -6.28 -1.13 -1.57
CA ILE A 53 -6.25 -2.35 -0.74
C ILE A 53 -6.89 -3.53 -1.47
N ALA A 54 -8.06 -3.34 -2.08
CA ALA A 54 -8.71 -4.37 -2.88
C ALA A 54 -7.79 -4.89 -4.00
N LYS A 55 -7.02 -4.00 -4.64
CA LYS A 55 -6.01 -4.38 -5.63
C LYS A 55 -4.84 -5.17 -5.00
N LYS A 56 -4.41 -4.87 -3.78
CA LYS A 56 -3.36 -5.64 -3.08
C LYS A 56 -3.83 -7.05 -2.73
N ILE A 57 -5.07 -7.18 -2.25
CA ILE A 57 -5.71 -8.47 -1.96
C ILE A 57 -5.84 -9.29 -3.25
N ALA A 58 -6.34 -8.70 -4.33
CA ALA A 58 -6.49 -9.37 -5.63
C ALA A 58 -5.16 -9.83 -6.24
N ASN A 59 -4.07 -9.11 -5.98
CA ASN A 59 -2.72 -9.50 -6.41
C ASN A 59 -2.05 -10.54 -5.49
N GLY A 60 -2.72 -10.98 -4.42
CA GLY A 60 -2.17 -11.93 -3.45
C GLY A 60 -1.05 -11.34 -2.59
N LYS A 61 -0.93 -10.01 -2.52
CA LYS A 61 0.07 -9.34 -1.66
C LYS A 61 -0.37 -9.20 -0.21
N LEU A 62 -1.68 -9.24 0.03
CA LEU A 62 -2.30 -9.20 1.35
C LEU A 62 -3.38 -10.31 1.38
N VAL A 63 -3.39 -11.13 2.43
CA VAL A 63 -4.43 -12.13 2.66
C VAL A 63 -5.35 -11.57 3.75
N ALA A 64 -6.43 -10.92 3.34
CA ALA A 64 -7.40 -10.31 4.24
C ALA A 64 -8.84 -10.56 3.76
N GLU A 65 -9.77 -10.67 4.70
CA GLU A 65 -11.20 -10.72 4.42
C GLU A 65 -11.70 -9.30 4.11
N TYR A 66 -12.17 -9.08 2.87
CA TYR A 66 -12.70 -7.79 2.44
C TYR A 66 -14.23 -7.79 2.55
N ILE A 67 -14.74 -7.11 3.58
CA ILE A 67 -16.17 -7.00 3.87
C ILE A 67 -16.68 -5.67 3.34
N VAL A 68 -17.62 -5.71 2.39
CA VAL A 68 -18.33 -4.51 1.95
C VAL A 68 -19.40 -4.19 2.99
N ALA A 69 -19.26 -3.07 3.66
CA ALA A 69 -20.32 -2.55 4.52
C ALA A 69 -21.43 -1.99 3.62
N GLU A 70 -22.65 -2.48 3.80
CA GLU A 70 -23.87 -1.93 3.18
C GLU A 70 -24.43 -0.75 3.98
#